data_AF-A0AB73T6X1-F1
#
_entry.id   AF-A0AB73T6X1-F1
#
_cell.length_a   1.000
_cell.length_b   1.000
_cell.length_c   1.000
_cell.angle_alpha   90.00
_cell.angle_beta   90.00
_cell.angle_gamma   90.00
#
_symmetry.space_group_name_H-M   'P 1'
#
loop_
_entity.id
_entity.type
_entity.pdbx_description
1 polymer ?
#
loop_
_entity_poly.entity_id
_entity_poly.type
_entity_poly.pdbx_seq_one_letter_code
_entity_poly.pdbx_strand_id
1 'polypeptide(L)'
;MIQTEYDFKLPGGYIDNRGQIHRDGKMRLATAADEIEAARAPRVLSNPEYMSVVLLSKVITKLGELEMITPKIIEGLFVRDMDFLKNMYQTINDVGEQVNVIGNG
;
A
#
# COMPACT_ATOMS: atom_id res chain seq x y z
N MET A 1 0.06 -18.74 14.61
CA MET A 1 0.84 -18.07 13.54
C MET A 1 0.35 -16.63 13.47
N ILE A 2 1.22 -15.67 13.18
CA ILE A 2 0.81 -14.26 13.00
C ILE A 2 0.18 -14.11 11.62
N GLN A 3 -0.96 -13.42 11.51
CA GLN A 3 -1.54 -13.08 10.21
C GLN A 3 -0.71 -11.93 9.61
N THR A 4 -0.12 -12.19 8.44
CA THR A 4 0.75 -11.23 7.75
C THR A 4 0.18 -10.74 6.43
N GLU A 5 -0.95 -11.30 5.97
CA GLU A 5 -1.64 -10.92 4.73
C GLU A 5 -3.13 -10.69 4.97
N TYR A 6 -3.68 -9.72 4.25
CA TYR A 6 -5.05 -9.26 4.36
C TYR A 6 -5.65 -9.11 2.97
N ASP A 7 -6.82 -9.71 2.78
CA ASP A 7 -7.59 -9.56 1.54
C ASP A 7 -8.27 -8.19 1.49
N PHE A 8 -8.38 -7.64 0.28
CA PHE A 8 -9.15 -6.42 0.03
C PHE A 8 -9.90 -6.49 -1.30
N LYS A 9 -10.86 -5.58 -1.45
CA LYS A 9 -11.57 -5.37 -2.71
C LYS A 9 -11.64 -3.90 -3.04
N LEU A 10 -11.02 -3.49 -4.14
CA LEU A 10 -11.06 -2.12 -4.61
C LEU A 10 -12.51 -1.66 -4.87
N PRO A 11 -12.90 -0.48 -4.36
CA PRO A 11 -14.18 0.12 -4.69
C PRO A 11 -14.43 0.22 -6.20
N GLY A 12 -13.51 0.78 -6.98
CA GLY A 12 -13.61 0.97 -8.43
C GLY A 12 -12.93 -0.15 -9.21
N GLY A 13 -11.67 -0.41 -8.87
CA GLY A 13 -10.83 -1.41 -9.53
C GLY A 13 -9.75 -0.78 -10.41
N TYR A 14 -8.70 -1.54 -10.67
CA TYR A 14 -7.70 -1.20 -11.67
C TYR A 14 -8.14 -1.70 -13.04
N ILE A 15 -8.12 -0.84 -14.05
CA ILE A 15 -8.38 -1.21 -15.44
C ILE A 15 -7.03 -1.38 -16.13
N ASP A 16 -6.75 -2.60 -16.58
CA ASP A 16 -5.50 -2.88 -17.28
C ASP A 16 -5.53 -2.41 -18.75
N ASN A 17 -4.44 -2.64 -19.48
CA ASN A 17 -4.35 -2.26 -20.89
C ASN A 17 -5.25 -3.08 -21.83
N ARG A 18 -5.86 -4.17 -21.35
CA ARG A 18 -6.83 -5.01 -22.08
C ARG A 18 -8.28 -4.65 -21.72
N GLY A 19 -8.49 -3.70 -20.82
CA GLY A 19 -9.82 -3.34 -20.31
C GLY A 19 -10.35 -4.30 -19.25
N GLN A 20 -9.53 -5.21 -18.73
CA GLN A 20 -9.89 -6.09 -17.62
C GLN A 20 -9.91 -5.29 -16.32
N ILE A 21 -10.94 -5.52 -15.50
CA ILE A 21 -11.08 -4.85 -14.20
C ILE A 21 -10.62 -5.78 -13.09
N HIS A 22 -9.57 -5.38 -12.37
CA HIS A 22 -9.03 -6.08 -11.22
C HIS A 22 -9.46 -5.40 -9.92
N ARG A 23 -10.14 -6.14 -9.03
CA ARG A 23 -10.68 -5.58 -7.79
C ARG A 23 -10.20 -6.30 -6.54
N ASP A 24 -10.20 -7.63 -6.58
CA ASP A 24 -9.80 -8.45 -5.44
C ASP A 24 -8.27 -8.49 -5.34
N GLY A 25 -7.72 -8.24 -4.15
CA GLY A 25 -6.27 -8.18 -3.95
C GLY A 25 -5.84 -8.58 -2.55
N LYS A 26 -4.52 -8.64 -2.37
CA LYS A 26 -3.88 -8.97 -1.09
C LYS A 26 -2.83 -7.92 -0.75
N MET A 27 -2.83 -7.51 0.51
CA MET A 27 -1.80 -6.65 1.08
C MET A 27 -1.14 -7.36 2.26
N ARG A 28 0.18 -7.36 2.30
CA ARG A 28 0.94 -7.86 3.44
C ARG A 28 1.32 -6.74 4.40
N LEU A 29 1.63 -7.10 5.64
CA LEU A 29 2.31 -6.20 6.56
C LEU A 29 3.61 -5.68 5.92
N ALA A 30 3.85 -4.39 6.10
CA ALA A 30 5.09 -3.74 5.72
C ALA A 30 6.21 -4.18 6.67
N THR A 31 7.39 -4.38 6.10
CA THR A 31 8.61 -4.50 6.88
C THR A 31 9.28 -3.13 6.98
N ALA A 32 10.16 -2.94 7.95
CA ALA A 32 11.00 -1.75 8.01
C ALA A 32 11.84 -1.57 6.73
N ALA A 33 12.22 -2.66 6.06
CA ALA A 33 12.94 -2.60 4.79
C ALA A 33 12.09 -1.98 3.67
N ASP A 34 10.79 -2.29 3.60
CA ASP A 34 9.89 -1.72 2.59
C ASP A 34 9.81 -0.20 2.71
N GLU A 35 9.68 0.31 3.93
CA GLU A 35 9.64 1.74 4.25
C GLU A 35 10.96 2.43 3.88
N ILE A 36 12.10 1.87 4.29
CA ILE A 36 13.42 2.44 4.01
C ILE A 36 13.69 2.47 2.50
N GLU A 37 13.39 1.39 1.79
CA GLU A 37 13.59 1.31 0.34
C GLU A 37 12.66 2.27 -0.41
N ALA A 38 11.40 2.42 0.03
CA ALA A 38 10.48 3.37 -0.56
C ALA A 38 10.95 4.82 -0.36
N ALA A 39 11.38 5.18 0.85
CA ALA A 39 11.89 6.51 1.17
C ALA A 39 13.16 6.87 0.37
N ARG A 40 13.97 5.87 0.00
CA ARG A 40 15.20 6.04 -0.78
C ARG A 40 14.99 6.01 -2.30
N ALA A 41 13.79 5.73 -2.77
CA ALA A 41 13.53 5.66 -4.21
C ALA A 41 13.80 7.02 -4.88
N PRO A 42 14.54 7.10 -6.00
CA PRO A 42 14.92 8.37 -6.62
C PRO A 42 13.73 9.30 -6.93
N ARG A 43 12.58 8.71 -7.30
CA ARG A 43 11.34 9.47 -7.54
C ARG A 43 10.77 10.08 -6.25
N VAL A 44 10.88 9.38 -5.11
CA VAL A 44 10.42 9.88 -3.81
C VAL A 44 11.34 10.99 -3.30
N LEU A 45 12.65 10.86 -3.50
CA LEU A 45 13.61 11.92 -3.17
C LEU A 45 13.32 13.22 -3.95
N SER A 46 12.82 13.09 -5.18
CA SER A 46 12.46 14.24 -6.02
C SER A 46 11.04 14.76 -5.76
N ASN A 47 10.13 13.88 -5.34
CA ASN A 47 8.74 14.17 -5.03
C ASN A 47 8.27 13.30 -3.84
N PRO A 48 8.27 13.83 -2.61
CA PRO A 48 7.85 13.09 -1.42
C PRO A 48 6.42 12.53 -1.50
N GLU A 49 5.51 13.15 -2.26
CA GLU A 49 4.14 12.67 -2.43
C GLU A 49 4.06 11.30 -3.11
N TYR A 50 5.13 10.91 -3.83
CA TYR A 50 5.24 9.64 -4.52
C TYR A 50 5.55 8.46 -3.57
N MET A 51 5.82 8.72 -2.28
CA MET A 51 6.13 7.69 -1.28
C MET A 51 5.05 6.60 -1.23
N SER A 52 3.78 7.01 -1.15
CA SER A 52 2.64 6.09 -1.09
C SER A 52 2.55 5.16 -2.31
N VAL A 53 2.89 5.65 -3.50
CA VAL A 53 2.90 4.84 -4.73
C VAL A 53 3.93 3.72 -4.63
N VAL A 54 5.16 4.06 -4.22
CA VAL A 54 6.25 3.08 -4.11
C VAL A 54 5.96 2.08 -3.01
N LEU A 55 5.53 2.55 -1.84
CA LEU A 55 5.25 1.71 -0.69
C LEU A 55 4.12 0.71 -0.97
N LEU A 56 3.00 1.17 -1.53
CA LEU A 56 1.89 0.30 -1.91
C LEU A 56 2.30 -0.74 -2.97
N SER A 57 3.17 -0.38 -3.92
CA SER A 57 3.67 -1.36 -4.90
C SER A 57 4.52 -2.48 -4.29
N LYS A 58 5.13 -2.24 -3.11
CA LYS A 58 5.93 -3.25 -2.41
C LYS A 58 5.09 -4.20 -1.55
N VAL A 59 3.99 -3.69 -0.98
CA VAL A 59 3.20 -4.43 0.02
C VAL A 59 1.93 -5.08 -0.54
N ILE A 60 1.47 -4.66 -1.72
CA ILE A 60 0.38 -5.36 -2.40
C ILE A 60 0.98 -6.55 -3.15
N THR A 61 0.61 -7.76 -2.74
CA THR A 61 1.16 -9.01 -3.28
C THR A 61 0.31 -9.57 -4.42
N LYS A 62 -0.93 -9.09 -4.57
CA LYS A 62 -1.83 -9.51 -5.65
C LYS A 62 -2.90 -8.45 -5.94
N LEU A 63 -3.25 -8.30 -7.22
CA LEU A 63 -4.42 -7.55 -7.66
C LEU A 63 -5.07 -8.23 -8.88
N GLY A 64 -6.17 -8.95 -8.65
CA GLY A 64 -6.81 -9.80 -9.66
C GLY A 64 -5.86 -10.91 -10.12
N GLU A 65 -5.51 -10.89 -11.40
CA GLU A 65 -4.58 -11.83 -12.03
C GLU A 65 -3.12 -11.32 -12.02
N LEU A 66 -2.90 -10.10 -11.50
CA LEU A 66 -1.58 -9.49 -11.43
C LEU A 66 -0.88 -9.93 -10.14
N GLU A 67 0.24 -10.64 -10.28
CA GLU A 67 1.10 -11.07 -9.16
C GLU A 67 2.28 -10.12 -8.92
N MET A 68 2.64 -9.32 -9.91
CA MET A 68 3.69 -8.29 -9.79
C MET A 68 3.05 -6.90 -9.81
N ILE A 69 3.03 -6.24 -8.66
CA ILE A 69 2.49 -4.90 -8.53
C ILE A 69 3.62 -3.89 -8.67
N THR A 70 3.55 -3.07 -9.71
CA THR A 70 4.55 -2.03 -9.99
C THR A 70 4.01 -0.67 -9.59
N PRO A 71 4.88 0.34 -9.36
CA PRO A 71 4.45 1.72 -9.18
C PRO A 71 3.52 2.20 -10.31
N LYS A 72 3.71 1.70 -11.53
CA LYS A 72 2.88 2.07 -12.69
C LYS A 72 1.43 1.57 -12.58
N ILE A 73 1.22 0.40 -11.97
CA ILE A 73 -0.13 -0.12 -11.69
C ILE A 73 -0.80 0.77 -10.66
N ILE A 74 -0.09 1.13 -9.59
CA ILE A 74 -0.61 2.00 -8.53
C ILE A 74 -0.95 3.41 -9.06
N GLU A 75 -0.12 3.97 -9.94
CA GLU A 75 -0.42 5.23 -10.65
C GLU A 75 -1.70 5.17 -11.50
N GLY A 76 -2.07 3.99 -12.00
CA GLY A 76 -3.24 3.80 -12.85
C GLY A 76 -4.55 3.60 -12.09
N LEU A 77 -4.52 3.63 -10.76
CA LEU A 77 -5.72 3.52 -9.94
C LEU A 77 -6.58 4.79 -10.00
N PHE A 78 -7.89 4.63 -9.86
CA PHE A 78 -8.74 5.78 -9.54
C PHE A 78 -8.33 6.35 -8.18
N VAL A 79 -8.50 7.66 -8.00
CA VAL A 79 -8.16 8.36 -6.74
C VAL A 79 -8.82 7.69 -5.53
N ARG A 80 -10.10 7.28 -5.65
CA ARG A 80 -10.82 6.59 -4.57
C ARG A 80 -10.21 5.23 -4.19
N ASP A 81 -9.61 4.54 -5.15
CA ASP A 81 -8.97 3.24 -4.93
C ASP A 81 -7.59 3.42 -4.31
N MET A 82 -6.86 4.48 -4.72
CA MET A 82 -5.62 4.89 -4.07
C MET A 82 -5.85 5.26 -2.60
N ASP A 83 -6.89 6.05 -2.29
CA ASP A 83 -7.22 6.44 -0.92
C ASP A 83 -7.67 5.25 -0.07
N PHE A 84 -8.46 4.35 -0.65
CA PHE A 84 -8.82 3.08 0.00
C PHE A 84 -7.59 2.27 0.41
N LEU A 85 -6.61 2.12 -0.49
CA LEU A 85 -5.39 1.36 -0.22
C LEU A 85 -4.48 2.04 0.81
N LYS A 86 -4.37 3.37 0.79
CA LYS A 86 -3.63 4.13 1.82
C LYS A 86 -4.24 3.92 3.20
N ASN A 87 -5.56 3.99 3.31
CA ASN A 87 -6.27 3.76 4.56
C ASN A 87 -6.10 2.32 5.06
N MET A 88 -6.17 1.34 4.15
CA MET A 88 -5.91 -0.06 4.50
C MET A 88 -4.48 -0.25 4.98
N TYR A 89 -3.49 0.32 4.28
CA TYR A 89 -2.08 0.26 4.67
C TYR A 89 -1.87 0.76 6.09
N GLN A 90 -2.43 1.93 6.42
CA GLN A 90 -2.40 2.46 7.77
C GLN A 90 -3.05 1.47 8.74
N THR A 91 -4.28 1.04 8.47
CA THR A 91 -5.05 0.16 9.37
C THR A 91 -4.32 -1.13 9.73
N ILE A 92 -3.64 -1.78 8.77
CA ILE A 92 -2.98 -3.07 9.03
C ILE A 92 -1.59 -2.93 9.65
N ASN A 93 -0.90 -1.80 9.42
CA ASN A 93 0.46 -1.57 9.90
C ASN A 93 0.53 -0.72 11.18
N ASP A 94 -0.56 -0.06 11.53
CA ASP A 94 -0.63 0.75 12.73
C ASP A 94 -0.81 -0.18 13.95
N VAL A 95 0.31 -0.48 14.61
CA VAL A 95 0.30 -1.01 15.97
C VAL A 95 0.06 0.19 16.87
N GLY A 96 -1.22 0.55 17.03
CA GLY A 96 -1.66 1.82 17.59
C GLY A 96 -0.74 2.35 18.68
N GLU A 97 -0.33 3.61 18.54
CA GLU A 97 0.35 4.34 19.60
C GLU A 97 -0.50 4.33 20.87
N GLN A 98 -0.33 3.33 21.73
CA GLN A 98 -0.41 3.60 23.16
C GLN A 98 0.85 4.37 23.51
N VAL A 99 0.82 5.67 23.26
CA VAL A 99 1.66 6.60 24.02
C VAL A 99 1.19 6.48 25.47
N ASN A 100 1.73 5.51 26.20
CA ASN A 100 1.76 5.57 27.64
C ASN A 100 2.64 6.77 27.98
N VAL A 101 2.01 7.93 28.15
CA VAL A 101 2.62 9.07 28.83
C VAL A 101 2.73 8.69 30.30
N ILE A 102 3.70 7.84 30.62
CA ILE A 102 4.15 7.64 32.00
C ILE A 102 5.15 8.77 32.28
N GLY A 103 4.72 9.73 33.08
CA GLY A 103 5.59 10.64 33.84
C GLY A 103 6.01 11.92 33.12
N ASN A 104 5.48 13.06 33.55
CA ASN A 104 6.09 13.82 34.66
C ASN A 104 5.33 15.14 34.87
N GLY A 105 4.82 15.33 36.09
CA GLY A 105 4.16 16.52 36.57
C GLY A 105 3.50 16.25 37.91
#